data_AF-A0A0D2AE42-F1
#
_entry.id   AF-A0A0D2AE42-F1
#
_cell.length_a   1.000
_cell.length_b   1.000
_cell.length_c   1.000
_cell.angle_alpha   90.00
_cell.angle_beta   90.00
_cell.angle_gamma   90.00
#
_symmetry.space_group_name_H-M   'P 1'
#
loop_
_entity.id
_entity.type
_entity.pdbx_description
1 polymer ?
#
loop_
_entity_poly.entity_id
_entity_poly.type
_entity_poly.pdbx_seq_one_letter_code
_entity_poly.pdbx_strand_id
1 'polypeptide(L)'
;MSTSFLGLPVSQHAVARGVTVFFGILSTSMGLRALVDPAGYAAIFGVPALSSTMATASRNPFIKAAGASRLAGGLGTLACVLLGQDKGAALGLCAGAIVGIMDGLSLKAEIEATRKELGGKTHDDDDGVKSLEESEGKAWGHMMFGPIAAALGSWLYYVS
;
A
#
# COMPACT_ATOMS: atom_id res chain seq x y z
N MET A 1 11.88 -1.17 -38.08
CA MET A 1 11.27 -2.33 -37.39
C MET A 1 12.03 -2.51 -36.08
N SER A 2 11.43 -2.07 -34.96
CA SER A 2 12.09 -2.05 -33.65
C SER A 2 11.96 -3.42 -33.02
N THR A 3 12.99 -4.26 -33.17
CA THR A 3 13.09 -5.52 -32.45
C THR A 3 13.42 -5.22 -30.99
N SER A 4 12.45 -5.48 -30.12
CA SER A 4 12.64 -5.55 -28.66
C SER A 4 13.87 -6.39 -28.35
N PHE A 5 14.75 -5.88 -27.47
CA PHE A 5 16.09 -6.42 -27.17
C PHE A 5 16.09 -7.86 -26.58
N LEU A 6 14.92 -8.48 -26.41
CA LEU A 6 14.70 -9.81 -25.81
C LEU A 6 13.71 -10.70 -26.59
N GLY A 7 13.24 -10.29 -27.77
CA GLY A 7 12.30 -11.11 -28.56
C GLY A 7 10.89 -11.25 -27.96
N LEU A 8 10.58 -10.54 -26.88
CA LEU A 8 9.23 -10.49 -26.33
C LEU A 8 8.34 -9.54 -27.14
N PRO A 9 7.07 -9.91 -27.39
CA PRO A 9 6.16 -9.11 -28.21
C PRO A 9 5.95 -7.75 -27.57
N VAL A 10 5.97 -6.69 -28.39
CA VAL A 10 5.77 -5.27 -27.99
C VAL A 10 4.52 -5.08 -27.10
N SER A 11 3.53 -5.97 -27.21
CA SER A 11 2.34 -6.01 -26.36
C SER A 11 2.65 -6.23 -24.88
N GLN A 12 3.61 -7.09 -24.51
CA GLN A 12 3.90 -7.39 -23.11
C GLN A 12 4.56 -6.21 -22.39
N HIS A 13 5.45 -5.51 -23.08
CA HIS A 13 6.09 -4.31 -22.54
C HIS A 13 5.07 -3.18 -22.31
N ALA A 14 4.15 -2.98 -23.26
CA ALA A 14 3.08 -2.00 -23.11
C ALA A 14 2.12 -2.34 -21.95
N VAL A 15 1.79 -3.62 -21.77
CA VAL A 15 0.95 -4.08 -20.66
C VAL A 15 1.64 -3.89 -19.32
N ALA A 16 2.91 -4.30 -19.18
CA ALA A 16 3.67 -4.14 -17.94
C ALA A 16 3.80 -2.67 -17.52
N ARG A 17 4.04 -1.76 -18.47
CA ARG A 17 4.04 -0.32 -18.23
C ARG A 17 2.66 0.20 -17.84
N GLY A 18 1.60 -0.23 -18.52
CA GLY A 18 0.23 0.15 -18.20
C GLY A 18 -0.17 -0.23 -16.77
N VAL A 19 0.16 -1.45 -16.35
CA VAL A 19 -0.06 -1.91 -14.96
C VAL A 19 0.77 -1.10 -13.98
N THR A 20 2.04 -0.82 -14.29
CA THR A 20 2.91 0.00 -13.41
C THR A 20 2.39 1.42 -13.24
N VAL A 21 1.88 2.03 -14.31
CA VAL A 21 1.22 3.36 -14.25
C VAL A 21 -0.02 3.31 -13.36
N PHE A 22 -0.84 2.26 -13.47
CA PHE A 22 -2.00 2.08 -12.61
C PHE A 22 -1.60 2.03 -11.12
N PHE A 23 -0.57 1.25 -10.77
CA PHE A 23 -0.05 1.20 -9.40
C PHE A 23 0.55 2.53 -8.94
N GLY A 24 1.25 3.25 -9.83
CA GLY A 24 1.77 4.59 -9.54
C GLY A 24 0.65 5.59 -9.23
N ILE A 25 -0.44 5.58 -10.01
CA ILE A 25 -1.63 6.41 -9.77
C ILE A 25 -2.30 6.03 -8.44
N LEU A 26 -2.46 4.73 -8.16
CA LEU A 26 -3.06 4.25 -6.93
C LEU A 26 -2.24 4.65 -5.69
N SER A 27 -0.90 4.53 -5.74
CA SER A 27 -0.03 4.98 -4.65
C SER A 27 -0.11 6.50 -4.46
N THR A 28 -0.14 7.25 -5.55
CA THR A 28 -0.24 8.72 -5.53
C THR A 28 -1.57 9.16 -4.90
N SER A 29 -2.68 8.55 -5.30
CA SER A 29 -4.02 8.89 -4.78
C SER A 29 -4.17 8.54 -3.30
N MET A 30 -3.63 7.40 -2.86
CA MET A 30 -3.60 7.01 -1.45
C MET A 30 -2.73 7.96 -0.61
N GLY A 31 -1.56 8.35 -1.12
CA GLY A 31 -0.69 9.33 -0.47
C GLY A 31 -1.35 10.71 -0.35
N LEU A 32 -2.01 11.17 -1.42
CA LEU A 32 -2.76 12.43 -1.39
C LEU A 32 -3.91 12.38 -0.38
N ARG A 33 -4.64 11.26 -0.32
CA ARG A 33 -5.72 11.06 0.65
C ARG A 33 -5.20 11.11 2.09
N ALA A 34 -4.04 10.51 2.36
CA ALA A 34 -3.41 10.59 3.69
C ALA A 34 -3.02 12.03 4.11
N LEU A 35 -2.71 12.89 3.14
CA LEU A 35 -2.36 14.30 3.41
C LEU A 35 -3.60 15.17 3.63
N VAL A 36 -4.65 14.94 2.84
CA VAL A 36 -5.90 15.72 2.88
C VAL A 36 -6.80 15.26 4.04
N ASP A 37 -6.94 13.96 4.23
CA ASP A 37 -7.77 13.33 5.26
C ASP A 37 -7.01 12.19 5.98
N PRO A 38 -6.08 12.55 6.90
CA PRO A 38 -5.30 11.58 7.66
C PRO A 38 -6.18 10.69 8.56
N ALA A 39 -7.35 11.18 9.00
CA ALA A 39 -8.25 10.43 9.88
C ALA A 39 -8.98 9.33 9.10
N GLY A 40 -9.53 9.65 7.92
CA GLY A 40 -10.12 8.66 7.03
C GLY A 40 -9.08 7.68 6.46
N TYR A 41 -7.85 8.13 6.26
CA TYR A 41 -6.74 7.24 5.92
C TYR A 41 -6.46 6.25 7.06
N ALA A 42 -6.27 6.71 8.31
CA ALA A 42 -6.03 5.82 9.45
C ALA A 42 -7.13 4.75 9.65
N ALA A 43 -8.39 5.09 9.36
CA ALA A 43 -9.52 4.15 9.41
C ALA A 43 -9.45 3.04 8.34
N ILE A 44 -8.83 3.31 7.18
CA ILE A 44 -8.59 2.32 6.14
C ILE A 44 -7.46 1.35 6.55
N PHE A 45 -6.53 1.80 7.40
CA PHE A 45 -5.43 0.97 7.91
C PHE A 45 -5.77 0.23 9.21
N GLY A 46 -7.00 0.31 9.72
CA GLY A 46 -7.43 -0.56 10.83
C GLY A 46 -7.07 -0.07 12.23
N VAL A 47 -6.73 1.21 12.41
CA VAL A 47 -6.74 1.80 13.76
C VAL A 47 -8.22 1.97 14.15
N PRO A 48 -8.74 1.26 15.17
CA PRO A 48 -10.14 1.36 15.54
C PRO A 48 -10.47 2.82 15.88
N ALA A 49 -11.45 3.34 15.14
CA ALA A 49 -11.94 4.69 15.26
C ALA A 49 -12.79 4.86 16.52
N LEU A 50 -12.18 4.71 17.70
CA LEU A 50 -12.70 5.43 18.86
C LEU A 50 -12.56 6.92 18.55
N SER A 51 -13.59 7.71 18.82
CA SER A 51 -13.65 9.14 18.47
C SER A 51 -12.46 9.95 19.00
N SER A 52 -11.82 9.48 20.08
CA SER A 52 -10.54 10.00 20.61
C SER A 52 -9.31 9.62 19.77
N THR A 53 -9.28 8.43 19.18
CA THR A 53 -8.18 7.92 18.35
C THR A 53 -8.17 8.58 16.97
N MET A 54 -9.32 8.85 16.34
CA MET A 54 -9.37 9.58 15.05
C MET A 54 -8.90 11.04 15.18
N ALA A 55 -9.30 11.73 16.25
CA ALA A 55 -8.84 13.09 16.52
C ALA A 55 -7.31 13.13 16.77
N THR A 56 -6.78 12.11 17.46
CA THR A 56 -5.35 11.96 17.73
C THR A 56 -4.57 11.58 16.47
N ALA A 57 -5.12 10.69 15.63
CA ALA A 57 -4.56 10.29 14.34
C ALA A 57 -4.46 11.48 13.36
N SER A 58 -5.46 12.36 13.33
CA SER A 58 -5.45 13.55 12.47
C SER A 58 -4.32 14.53 12.78
N ARG A 59 -3.83 14.53 14.02
CA ARG A 59 -2.72 15.37 14.50
C ARG A 59 -1.37 14.66 14.47
N ASN A 60 -1.34 13.38 14.13
CA ASN A 60 -0.11 12.60 14.13
C ASN A 60 0.73 12.91 12.87
N PRO A 61 1.93 13.52 13.01
CA PRO A 61 2.79 13.85 11.88
C PRO A 61 3.28 12.60 11.12
N PHE A 62 3.33 11.44 11.77
CA PHE A 62 3.76 10.19 11.15
C PHE A 62 2.80 9.71 10.07
N ILE A 63 1.48 9.94 10.21
CA ILE A 63 0.50 9.57 9.18
C ILE A 63 0.68 10.42 7.93
N LYS A 64 0.92 11.73 8.10
CA LYS A 64 1.20 12.63 6.98
C LYS A 64 2.55 12.33 6.33
N ALA A 65 3.57 11.98 7.12
CA ALA A 65 4.88 11.58 6.59
C ALA A 65 4.79 10.27 5.79
N ALA A 66 4.05 9.27 6.27
CA ALA A 66 3.77 8.04 5.53
C ALA A 66 2.98 8.31 4.24
N GLY A 67 1.98 9.19 4.31
CA GLY A 67 1.22 9.68 3.15
C GLY A 67 2.10 10.36 2.10
N ALA A 68 2.96 11.29 2.53
CA ALA A 68 3.92 11.97 1.67
C ALA A 68 4.91 10.99 1.01
N SER A 69 5.37 9.98 1.75
CA SER A 69 6.25 8.93 1.23
C SER A 69 5.55 8.13 0.11
N ARG A 70 4.28 7.73 0.30
CA ARG A 70 3.49 7.03 -0.74
C ARG A 70 3.17 7.91 -1.94
N LEU A 71 2.95 9.20 -1.72
CA LEU A 71 2.78 10.18 -2.79
C LEU A 71 4.08 10.31 -3.61
N ALA A 72 5.21 10.48 -2.93
CA ALA A 72 6.53 10.59 -3.56
C ALA A 72 6.91 9.31 -4.31
N GLY A 73 6.67 8.13 -3.72
CA GLY A 73 6.90 6.84 -4.37
C GLY A 73 6.01 6.61 -5.59
N GLY A 74 4.74 7.00 -5.53
CA GLY A 74 3.82 6.96 -6.67
C GLY A 74 4.26 7.88 -7.81
N LEU A 75 4.56 9.14 -7.50
CA LEU A 75 5.06 10.12 -8.48
C LEU A 75 6.42 9.71 -9.06
N GLY A 76 7.32 9.18 -8.24
CA GLY A 76 8.61 8.67 -8.67
C GLY A 76 8.47 7.50 -9.65
N THR A 77 7.57 6.55 -9.34
CA THR A 77 7.26 5.42 -10.23
C THR A 77 6.70 5.92 -11.57
N LEU A 78 5.77 6.87 -11.55
CA LEU A 78 5.21 7.47 -12.76
C LEU A 78 6.27 8.21 -13.58
N ALA A 79 7.12 9.00 -12.93
CA ALA A 79 8.21 9.71 -13.58
C ALA A 79 9.19 8.74 -14.25
N CYS A 80 9.56 7.64 -13.60
CA CYS A 80 10.41 6.62 -14.19
C CYS A 80 9.79 6.02 -15.46
N VAL A 81 8.49 5.67 -15.45
CA VAL A 81 7.82 5.15 -16.65
C VAL A 81 7.78 6.20 -17.76
N LEU A 82 7.43 7.46 -17.44
CA LEU A 82 7.35 8.56 -18.42
C LEU A 82 8.71 8.86 -19.06
N LEU A 83 9.81 8.74 -18.31
CA LEU A 83 11.18 8.92 -18.78
C LEU A 83 11.74 7.67 -19.49
N GLY A 84 10.98 6.58 -19.60
CA GLY A 84 11.43 5.33 -20.20
C GLY A 84 12.45 4.57 -19.34
N GLN A 85 12.54 4.90 -18.06
CA GLN A 85 13.39 4.23 -17.07
C GLN A 85 12.62 3.10 -16.38
N ASP A 86 12.15 2.14 -17.16
CA ASP A 86 11.25 1.08 -16.70
C ASP A 86 11.90 0.19 -15.62
N LYS A 87 13.23 -0.01 -15.68
CA LYS A 87 13.99 -0.71 -14.62
C LYS A 87 13.98 0.05 -13.29
N GLY A 88 13.97 1.38 -13.32
CA GLY A 88 13.83 2.21 -12.13
C GLY A 88 12.42 2.09 -11.52
N ALA A 89 11.39 2.10 -12.37
CA ALA A 89 10.01 1.89 -11.95
C ALA A 89 9.80 0.49 -11.34
N ALA A 90 10.42 -0.54 -11.93
CA ALA A 90 10.41 -1.91 -11.43
C ALA A 90 11.02 -2.03 -10.02
N LEU A 91 12.19 -1.42 -9.81
CA LEU A 91 12.81 -1.38 -8.47
C LEU A 91 11.94 -0.63 -7.47
N GLY A 92 11.28 0.45 -7.89
CA GLY A 92 10.30 1.17 -7.07
C GLY A 92 9.13 0.30 -6.62
N LEU A 93 8.57 -0.51 -7.53
CA LEU A 93 7.51 -1.47 -7.19
C LEU A 93 7.99 -2.54 -6.20
N CYS A 94 9.20 -3.08 -6.38
CA CYS A 94 9.77 -4.06 -5.46
C CYS A 94 10.06 -3.45 -4.07
N ALA A 95 10.54 -2.21 -4.00
CA ALA A 95 10.70 -1.51 -2.73
C ALA A 95 9.35 -1.26 -2.04
N GLY A 96 8.34 -0.82 -2.81
CA GLY A 96 6.97 -0.65 -2.32
C GLY A 96 6.35 -1.96 -1.81
N ALA A 97 6.70 -3.09 -2.40
CA ALA A 97 6.27 -4.41 -1.93
C ALA A 97 6.78 -4.74 -0.52
N ILE A 98 8.06 -4.46 -0.25
CA ILE A 98 8.67 -4.67 1.06
C ILE A 98 7.96 -3.81 2.11
N VAL A 99 7.74 -2.53 1.81
CA VAL A 99 7.01 -1.61 2.69
C VAL A 99 5.59 -2.12 2.96
N GLY A 100 4.87 -2.59 1.93
CA GLY A 100 3.52 -3.14 2.09
C GLY A 100 3.46 -4.38 2.99
N ILE A 101 4.45 -5.27 2.89
CA ILE A 101 4.57 -6.45 3.78
C ILE A 101 4.85 -6.01 5.21
N MET A 102 5.78 -5.07 5.42
CA MET A 102 6.10 -4.55 6.76
C MET A 102 4.91 -3.85 7.41
N ASP A 103 4.15 -3.06 6.63
CA ASP A 103 2.92 -2.43 7.09
C ASP A 103 1.88 -3.48 7.50
N GLY A 104 1.67 -4.52 6.69
CA GLY A 104 0.74 -5.62 7.00
C GLY A 104 1.13 -6.40 8.27
N LEU A 105 2.42 -6.67 8.48
CA LEU A 105 2.92 -7.30 9.70
C LEU A 105 2.73 -6.42 10.94
N SER A 106 2.97 -5.11 10.80
CA SER A 106 2.78 -4.15 11.89
C SER A 106 1.31 -4.06 12.31
N LEU A 107 0.40 -4.01 11.34
CA LEU A 107 -1.05 -4.03 11.59
C LEU A 107 -1.50 -5.31 12.27
N LYS A 108 -0.98 -6.47 11.85
CA LYS A 108 -1.31 -7.75 12.49
C LYS A 108 -0.90 -7.77 13.96
N ALA A 109 0.27 -7.22 14.29
CA ALA A 109 0.73 -7.10 15.67
C ALA A 109 -0.16 -6.18 16.51
N GLU A 110 -0.63 -5.07 15.93
CA GLU A 110 -1.54 -4.12 16.59
C GLU A 110 -2.93 -4.74 16.83
N ILE A 111 -3.45 -5.51 15.87
CA ILE A 111 -4.70 -6.27 16.01
C ILE A 111 -4.57 -7.31 17.13
N GLU A 112 -3.46 -8.05 17.20
CA GLU A 112 -3.24 -9.05 18.25
C GLU A 112 -3.14 -8.42 19.65
N ALA A 113 -2.49 -7.25 19.75
CA ALA A 113 -2.44 -6.48 20.99
C ALA A 113 -3.84 -6.00 21.43
N THR A 114 -4.61 -5.45 20.49
CA THR A 114 -5.99 -4.97 20.74
C THR A 114 -6.92 -6.14 21.13
N ARG A 115 -6.77 -7.30 20.49
CA ARG A 115 -7.50 -8.53 20.84
C ARG A 115 -7.21 -8.98 22.28
N LYS A 116 -5.96 -8.87 22.75
CA LYS A 116 -5.58 -9.20 24.14
C LYS A 116 -6.19 -8.23 25.16
N GLU A 117 -6.29 -6.94 24.84
CA GLU A 117 -6.97 -5.95 25.71
C GLU A 117 -8.48 -6.18 25.79
N LEU A 118 -9.14 -6.48 24.66
CA LEU A 118 -10.57 -6.75 24.60
C LEU A 118 -10.96 -8.10 25.21
N GLY A 119 -10.09 -9.13 25.10
CA GLY A 119 -10.30 -10.44 25.72
C GLY A 119 -10.40 -10.43 27.25
N GLY A 120 -10.02 -9.32 27.91
CA GLY A 120 -10.24 -9.10 29.34
C GLY A 120 -11.59 -8.46 29.71
N LYS A 121 -12.36 -7.97 28.73
CA LYS A 121 -13.68 -7.32 28.92
C LYS A 121 -14.75 -8.10 28.16
N THR A 122 -15.05 -9.31 28.63
CA THR A 122 -16.14 -10.12 28.08
C THR A 122 -17.48 -9.72 28.71
N HIS A 123 -18.25 -8.87 28.02
CA HIS A 123 -19.70 -9.00 27.84
C HIS A 123 -20.20 -7.75 27.07
N ASP A 124 -20.85 -7.97 25.93
CA ASP A 124 -21.67 -7.02 25.15
C ASP A 124 -21.07 -6.18 23.98
N ASP A 125 -19.85 -6.44 23.50
CA ASP A 125 -19.31 -5.71 22.31
C ASP A 125 -19.29 -6.55 21.02
N ASP A 126 -20.47 -6.81 20.44
CA ASP A 126 -20.61 -7.45 19.10
C ASP A 126 -20.00 -6.57 17.99
N ASP A 127 -19.94 -5.25 18.20
CA ASP A 127 -19.31 -4.28 17.29
C ASP A 127 -17.78 -4.33 17.34
N GLY A 128 -17.19 -4.66 18.50
CA GLY A 128 -15.75 -4.81 18.68
C GLY A 128 -15.19 -5.98 17.89
N VAL A 129 -15.90 -7.11 17.87
CA VAL A 129 -15.51 -8.33 17.13
C VAL A 129 -15.54 -8.11 15.62
N LYS A 130 -16.60 -7.47 15.09
CA LYS A 130 -16.71 -7.14 13.65
C LYS A 130 -15.60 -6.18 13.21
N SER A 131 -15.25 -5.20 14.05
CA SER A 131 -14.16 -4.25 13.75
C SER A 131 -12.78 -4.93 13.67
N LEU A 132 -12.55 -5.98 14.46
CA LEU A 132 -11.32 -6.77 14.44
C LEU A 132 -11.24 -7.63 13.17
N GLU A 133 -12.32 -8.32 12.80
CA GLU A 133 -12.35 -9.10 11.55
C GLU A 133 -12.14 -8.22 10.31
N GLU A 134 -12.74 -7.03 10.26
CA GLU A 134 -12.54 -6.08 9.16
C GLU A 134 -11.08 -5.59 9.10
N SER A 135 -10.45 -5.39 10.26
CA SER A 135 -9.04 -4.98 10.37
C SER A 135 -8.08 -6.11 9.98
N GLU A 136 -8.41 -7.36 10.29
CA GLU A 136 -7.65 -8.55 9.85
C GLU A 136 -7.68 -8.70 8.33
N GLY A 137 -8.85 -8.51 7.71
CA GLY A 137 -8.98 -8.51 6.26
C GLY A 137 -8.11 -7.44 5.58
N LYS A 138 -8.06 -6.23 6.16
CA LYS A 138 -7.19 -5.13 5.69
C LYS A 138 -5.70 -5.46 5.83
N ALA A 139 -5.28 -6.00 6.97
CA ALA A 139 -3.90 -6.41 7.21
C ALA A 139 -3.46 -7.51 6.21
N TRP A 140 -4.33 -8.48 5.94
CA TRP A 140 -4.09 -9.51 4.94
C TRP A 140 -3.99 -8.94 3.52
N GLY A 141 -4.85 -7.98 3.19
CA GLY A 141 -4.78 -7.23 1.94
C GLY A 141 -3.41 -6.57 1.74
N HIS A 142 -2.87 -5.92 2.76
CA HIS A 142 -1.52 -5.31 2.70
C HIS A 142 -0.40 -6.35 2.52
N MET A 143 -0.47 -7.47 3.25
CA MET A 143 0.51 -8.55 3.11
C MET A 143 0.49 -9.19 1.70
N MET A 144 -0.69 -9.30 1.07
CA MET A 144 -0.82 -9.90 -0.26
C MET A 144 -0.49 -8.95 -1.41
N PHE A 145 -0.70 -7.64 -1.21
CA PHE A 145 -0.39 -6.64 -2.22
C PHE A 145 1.12 -6.52 -2.45
N GLY A 146 1.94 -6.81 -1.44
CA GLY A 146 3.39 -6.82 -1.54
C GLY A 146 3.92 -7.82 -2.58
N PRO A 147 3.69 -9.14 -2.42
CA PRO A 147 4.10 -10.15 -3.41
C PRO A 147 3.60 -9.86 -4.83
N ILE A 148 2.38 -9.32 -4.98
CA ILE A 148 1.85 -8.91 -6.29
C ILE A 148 2.68 -7.77 -6.88
N ALA A 149 2.96 -6.72 -6.11
CA ALA A 149 3.79 -5.61 -6.56
C ALA A 149 5.23 -6.05 -6.89
N ALA A 150 5.80 -6.98 -6.11
CA ALA A 150 7.13 -7.55 -6.37
C ALA A 150 7.16 -8.40 -7.65
N ALA A 151 6.12 -9.20 -7.89
CA ALA A 151 5.98 -9.99 -9.11
C ALA A 151 5.84 -9.08 -10.34
N LEU A 152 5.04 -8.01 -10.23
CA LEU A 152 4.86 -7.03 -11.30
C LEU A 152 6.14 -6.22 -11.55
N GLY A 153 6.84 -5.80 -10.51
CA GLY A 153 8.14 -5.12 -10.62
C GLY A 153 9.17 -6.02 -11.28
N SER A 154 9.27 -7.28 -10.84
CA SER A 154 10.15 -8.28 -11.46
C SER A 154 9.79 -8.50 -12.92
N TRP A 155 8.51 -8.64 -13.24
CA TRP A 155 8.05 -8.81 -14.62
C TRP A 155 8.44 -7.61 -15.48
N LEU A 156 8.17 -6.37 -15.04
CA LEU A 156 8.59 -5.15 -15.74
C LEU A 156 10.11 -5.13 -15.96
N TYR A 157 10.90 -5.48 -14.94
CA TYR A 157 12.36 -5.50 -15.04
C TYR A 157 12.86 -6.47 -16.11
N TYR A 158 12.23 -7.63 -16.25
CA TYR A 158 12.63 -8.65 -17.23
C TYR A 158 12.18 -8.35 -18.66
N VAL A 159 11.08 -7.63 -18.85
CA VAL A 159 10.56 -7.29 -20.19
C VAL A 159 11.13 -5.98 -20.76
N SER A 160 11.79 -5.17 -19.94
CA SER A 160 12.40 -3.86 -20.27
C SER A 160 13.91 -3.92 -20.46
#